data_AF-A0A920H0F7-F1
#
_entry.id   AF-A0A920H0F7-F1
#
_cell.length_a   1.000
_cell.length_b   1.000
_cell.length_c   1.000
_cell.angle_alpha   90.00
_cell.angle_beta   90.00
_cell.angle_gamma   90.00
#
_symmetry.space_group_name_H-M   'P 1'
#
loop_
_entity.id
_entity.type
_entity.pdbx_description
1 polymer ?
#
loop_
_entity_poly.entity_id
_entity_poly.type
_entity_poly.pdbx_seq_one_letter_code
_entity_poly.pdbx_strand_id
1 'polypeptide(L)'
;MALRGSELLPDKANEILETLSPAGRVDRLALTGEALDQPLHRWELAATVTDATTDPFRKVPGLVGIDASIIANEEGATAWIDTQDFALVLPNVYREPIRLTSVLGTLEGRWQQDALFLEHGLLLGSAPEHDAAVQFEMDIPFSKQSSVPLEMRLAASVLDAPVGIRDAYVPYRMPPPAYLWLQQALPAGQIEAGFSCGTAGSNPTATPVKPCSWRPISPG
;
A
#
# COMPACT_ATOMS: atom_id res chain seq x y z
N MET A 1 -18.60 13.98 -6.32
CA MET A 1 -18.11 15.17 -7.05
C MET A 1 -16.77 14.78 -7.66
N ALA A 2 -16.68 14.68 -8.99
CA ALA A 2 -15.46 14.19 -9.65
C ALA A 2 -14.47 15.36 -9.79
N LEU A 3 -13.28 15.23 -9.20
CA LEU A 3 -12.20 16.23 -9.25
C LEU A 3 -11.38 16.16 -10.55
N ARG A 4 -11.76 15.31 -11.52
CA ARG A 4 -11.04 15.18 -12.80
C ARG A 4 -11.21 16.45 -13.65
N GLY A 5 -10.09 16.99 -14.13
CA GLY A 5 -10.06 18.06 -15.13
C GLY A 5 -10.43 19.46 -14.62
N SER A 6 -10.36 19.68 -13.31
CA SER A 6 -10.51 21.02 -12.76
C SER A 6 -9.21 21.80 -12.93
N GLU A 7 -9.26 22.98 -13.57
CA GLU A 7 -8.14 23.95 -13.65
C GLU A 7 -7.67 24.46 -12.26
N LEU A 8 -8.27 23.95 -11.18
CA LEU A 8 -7.94 24.29 -9.80
C LEU A 8 -6.73 23.53 -9.24
N LEU A 9 -6.25 22.48 -9.92
CA LEU A 9 -5.12 21.67 -9.46
C LEU A 9 -3.85 21.97 -10.27
N PRO A 10 -2.67 22.04 -9.63
CA PRO A 10 -1.40 22.15 -10.34
C PRO A 10 -1.23 21.00 -11.36
N ASP A 11 -0.59 21.27 -12.50
CA ASP A 11 -0.44 20.32 -13.61
C ASP A 11 0.03 18.92 -13.19
N LYS A 12 0.97 18.87 -12.24
CA LYS A 12 1.53 17.62 -11.71
C LYS A 12 0.51 16.80 -10.90
N ALA A 13 -0.39 17.46 -10.18
CA ALA A 13 -1.48 16.78 -9.47
C ALA A 13 -2.52 16.24 -10.46
N ASN A 14 -2.83 16.99 -11.51
CA ASN A 14 -3.71 16.52 -12.59
C ASN A 14 -3.10 15.31 -13.33
N GLU A 15 -1.80 15.32 -13.66
CA GLU A 15 -1.14 14.17 -14.31
C GLU A 15 -1.23 12.91 -13.44
N ILE A 16 -1.04 13.03 -12.12
CA ILE A 16 -1.17 11.90 -11.18
C ILE A 16 -2.62 11.41 -11.11
N LEU A 17 -3.60 12.30 -11.03
CA LEU A 17 -5.02 11.92 -11.00
C LEU A 17 -5.49 11.28 -12.31
N GLU A 18 -5.03 11.78 -13.46
CA GLU A 18 -5.31 11.15 -14.75
C GLU A 18 -4.67 9.76 -14.84
N THR A 19 -3.43 9.65 -14.35
CA THR A 19 -2.63 8.42 -14.40
C THR A 19 -3.17 7.32 -13.48
N LEU A 20 -3.45 7.63 -12.22
CA LEU A 20 -3.97 6.67 -11.24
C LEU A 20 -5.47 6.44 -11.40
N SER A 21 -6.13 7.34 -12.16
CA SER A 21 -7.55 7.28 -12.45
C SER A 21 -8.42 7.00 -11.22
N PRO A 22 -8.22 7.70 -10.09
CA PRO A 22 -8.88 7.34 -8.86
C PRO A 22 -10.41 7.46 -8.99
N ALA A 23 -11.10 6.52 -8.35
CA ALA A 23 -12.55 6.47 -8.21
C ALA A 23 -12.91 6.34 -6.72
N GLY A 24 -14.18 6.57 -6.38
CA GLY A 24 -14.68 6.50 -5.00
C GLY A 24 -15.44 7.77 -4.61
N ARG A 25 -15.76 7.87 -3.32
CA ARG A 25 -16.52 8.98 -2.75
C ARG A 25 -15.80 9.56 -1.54
N VAL A 26 -15.78 10.89 -1.45
CA VAL A 26 -15.37 11.60 -0.24
C VAL A 26 -16.65 11.96 0.51
N ASP A 27 -16.86 11.32 1.65
CA ASP A 27 -18.08 11.43 2.45
C ASP A 27 -18.03 12.63 3.38
N ARG A 28 -16.86 12.92 3.92
CA ARG A 28 -16.60 14.08 4.75
C ARG A 28 -15.29 14.73 4.33
N LEU A 29 -15.29 16.05 4.27
CA LEU A 29 -14.11 16.87 3.98
C LEU A 29 -14.19 18.13 4.84
N ALA A 30 -13.20 18.32 5.69
CA ALA A 30 -13.01 19.54 6.46
C ALA A 30 -11.59 20.04 6.19
N LEU A 31 -11.46 21.32 5.86
CA LEU A 31 -10.19 22.01 5.68
C LEU A 31 -10.21 23.25 6.57
N THR A 32 -9.22 23.35 7.45
CA THR A 32 -8.99 24.53 8.29
C THR A 32 -7.60 25.08 8.00
N GLY A 33 -7.46 26.40 8.01
CA GLY A 33 -6.19 27.08 7.81
C GLY A 33 -6.18 28.44 8.51
N GLU A 34 -5.03 28.83 9.05
CA GLU A 34 -4.91 30.07 9.82
C GLU A 34 -4.90 31.34 8.95
N ALA A 35 -4.46 31.25 7.70
CA ALA A 35 -4.23 32.43 6.87
C ALA A 35 -4.53 32.17 5.37
N LEU A 36 -5.45 32.95 4.78
CA LEU A 36 -5.79 32.86 3.35
C LEU A 36 -4.66 33.34 2.42
N ASP A 37 -3.71 34.13 2.93
CA ASP A 37 -2.57 34.67 2.20
C ASP A 37 -1.37 33.71 2.16
N GLN A 38 -1.33 32.70 3.05
CA GLN A 38 -0.32 31.63 3.07
C GLN A 38 -1.00 30.25 3.17
N PRO A 39 -1.78 29.83 2.16
CA PRO A 39 -2.64 28.64 2.23
C PRO A 39 -1.89 27.31 2.38
N LEU A 40 -0.56 27.31 2.22
CA LEU A 40 0.31 26.14 2.36
C LEU A 40 1.00 26.05 3.74
N HIS A 41 0.68 26.95 4.68
CA HIS A 41 1.22 26.91 6.04
C HIS A 41 0.09 26.74 7.06
N ARG A 42 0.30 25.83 8.03
CA ARG A 42 -0.64 25.55 9.13
C ARG A 42 -2.05 25.24 8.63
N TRP A 43 -2.14 24.24 7.76
CA TRP A 43 -3.41 23.73 7.29
C TRP A 43 -3.67 22.38 7.93
N GLU A 44 -4.94 22.09 8.19
CA GLU A 44 -5.39 20.78 8.63
C GLU A 44 -6.53 20.32 7.74
N LEU A 45 -6.43 19.08 7.27
CA LEU A 45 -7.41 18.41 6.46
C LEU A 45 -7.91 17.18 7.21
N ALA A 46 -9.22 17.01 7.29
CA ALA A 46 -9.83 15.75 7.70
C ALA A 46 -10.75 15.26 6.60
N ALA A 47 -10.59 14.00 6.19
CA ALA A 47 -11.39 13.37 5.16
C ALA A 47 -11.85 11.96 5.56
N THR A 48 -13.06 11.58 5.14
CA THR A 48 -13.48 10.18 5.10
C THR A 48 -13.72 9.82 3.65
N VAL A 49 -13.09 8.74 3.20
CA VAL A 49 -13.19 8.24 1.82
C VAL A 49 -13.77 6.84 1.85
N THR A 50 -14.63 6.56 0.88
CA THR A 50 -15.30 5.27 0.71
C THR A 50 -15.11 4.79 -0.72
N ASP A 51 -14.86 3.50 -0.88
CA ASP A 51 -14.64 2.83 -2.16
C ASP A 51 -13.54 3.51 -3.00
N ALA A 52 -12.48 3.99 -2.33
CA ALA A 52 -11.32 4.55 -3.02
C ALA A 52 -10.63 3.45 -3.83
N THR A 53 -10.57 3.66 -5.14
CA THR A 53 -10.00 2.70 -6.08
C THR A 53 -9.02 3.41 -6.99
N THR A 54 -7.89 2.77 -7.29
CA THR A 54 -6.86 3.26 -8.22
C THR A 54 -6.47 2.16 -9.20
N ASP A 55 -6.24 2.56 -10.45
CA ASP A 55 -5.74 1.65 -11.48
C ASP A 55 -4.24 1.38 -11.29
N PRO A 56 -3.75 0.16 -11.60
CA PRO A 56 -2.33 -0.13 -11.55
C PRO A 56 -1.58 0.69 -12.61
N PHE A 57 -0.51 1.37 -12.19
CA PHE A 57 0.30 2.16 -13.11
C PHE A 57 1.80 1.88 -12.96
N ARG A 58 2.41 1.37 -14.03
CA ARG A 58 3.83 0.98 -14.08
C ARG A 58 4.20 0.03 -12.93
N LYS A 59 4.86 0.55 -11.89
CA LYS A 59 5.32 -0.20 -10.71
C LYS A 59 4.44 0.04 -9.48
N VAL A 60 3.44 0.92 -9.59
CA VAL A 60 2.48 1.21 -8.53
C VAL A 60 1.33 0.19 -8.62
N PRO A 61 1.00 -0.52 -7.53
CA PRO A 61 -0.16 -1.40 -7.49
C PRO A 61 -1.46 -0.61 -7.69
N GLY A 62 -2.44 -1.26 -8.30
CA GLY A 62 -3.83 -0.82 -8.22
C GLY A 62 -4.42 -1.27 -6.89
N LEU A 63 -5.32 -0.46 -6.35
CA LEU A 63 -6.01 -0.72 -5.09
C LEU A 63 -7.50 -0.60 -5.36
N VAL A 64 -8.30 -1.52 -4.83
CA VAL A 64 -9.75 -1.53 -5.04
C VAL A 64 -10.45 -1.57 -3.70
N GLY A 65 -11.47 -0.73 -3.53
CA GLY A 65 -12.34 -0.73 -2.37
C GLY A 65 -11.61 -0.33 -1.10
N ILE A 66 -11.00 0.86 -1.05
CA ILE A 66 -10.43 1.39 0.18
C ILE A 66 -11.44 2.30 0.89
N ASP A 67 -11.77 1.93 2.11
CA ASP A 67 -12.47 2.77 3.07
C ASP A 67 -11.48 3.27 4.12
N ALA A 68 -11.40 4.59 4.30
CA ALA A 68 -10.43 5.20 5.21
C ALA A 68 -10.87 6.54 5.81
N SER A 69 -10.40 6.82 7.02
CA SER A 69 -10.37 8.16 7.62
C SER A 69 -8.96 8.70 7.58
N ILE A 70 -8.80 9.95 7.14
CA ILE A 70 -7.50 10.59 6.90
C ILE A 70 -7.48 11.92 7.65
N ILE A 71 -6.40 12.18 8.37
CA ILE A 71 -6.06 13.52 8.87
C ILE A 71 -4.72 13.89 8.26
N ALA A 72 -4.57 15.10 7.75
CA ALA A 72 -3.34 15.59 7.12
C ALA A 72 -3.06 17.05 7.47
N ASN A 73 -1.79 17.41 7.46
CA ASN A 73 -1.30 18.78 7.62
C ASN A 73 -0.03 18.99 6.77
N GLU A 74 0.64 20.13 6.94
CA GLU A 74 1.86 20.46 6.20
C GLU A 74 3.02 19.49 6.41
N GLU A 75 3.05 18.74 7.51
CA GLU A 75 4.13 17.79 7.83
C GLU A 75 3.83 16.40 7.27
N GLY A 76 2.57 15.99 7.29
CA GLY A 76 2.21 14.61 6.98
C GLY A 76 0.72 14.30 6.91
N ALA A 77 0.42 13.02 7.01
CA ALA A 77 -0.92 12.48 7.13
C ALA A 77 -0.92 11.18 7.95
N THR A 78 -2.04 10.89 8.60
CA THR A 78 -2.34 9.59 9.17
C THR A 78 -3.64 9.08 8.57
N ALA A 79 -3.63 7.85 8.09
CA ALA A 79 -4.80 7.16 7.58
C ALA A 79 -5.13 5.96 8.49
N TRP A 80 -6.40 5.84 8.86
CA TRP A 80 -6.97 4.64 9.47
C TRP A 80 -7.84 3.97 8.42
N ILE A 81 -7.54 2.71 8.12
CA ILE A 81 -8.16 1.90 7.09
C ILE A 81 -9.03 0.87 7.77
N ASP A 82 -10.29 0.77 7.34
CA ASP A 82 -11.24 -0.24 7.79
C ASP A 82 -12.15 -0.54 6.61
N THR A 83 -11.76 -1.52 5.81
CA THR A 83 -12.38 -1.79 4.51
C THR A 83 -12.78 -3.25 4.35
N GLN A 84 -13.80 -3.45 3.52
CA GLN A 84 -14.33 -4.75 3.13
C GLN A 84 -14.10 -4.96 1.62
N ASP A 85 -14.02 -6.23 1.20
CA ASP A 85 -13.89 -6.61 -0.22
C ASP A 85 -12.71 -5.94 -0.96
N PHE A 86 -11.57 -5.82 -0.27
CA PHE A 86 -10.36 -5.20 -0.81
C PHE A 86 -9.68 -6.07 -1.86
N ALA A 87 -9.14 -5.44 -2.91
CA ALA A 87 -8.25 -6.11 -3.84
C ALA A 87 -6.98 -5.31 -4.14
N LEU A 88 -5.84 -6.01 -4.07
CA LEU A 88 -4.53 -5.51 -4.51
C LEU A 88 -4.23 -6.02 -5.92
N VAL A 89 -4.16 -5.10 -6.88
CA VAL A 89 -4.02 -5.38 -8.30
C VAL A 89 -2.56 -5.15 -8.73
N LEU A 90 -1.85 -6.25 -8.96
CA LEU A 90 -0.43 -6.26 -9.31
C LEU A 90 -0.22 -7.06 -10.60
N PRO A 91 -0.67 -6.58 -11.77
CA PRO A 91 -0.75 -7.38 -13.00
C PRO A 91 0.63 -7.77 -13.54
N ASN A 92 1.67 -7.04 -13.13
CA ASN A 92 3.05 -7.36 -13.47
C ASN A 92 3.63 -8.46 -12.57
N VAL A 93 3.01 -8.83 -11.45
CA VAL A 93 3.54 -9.80 -10.47
C VAL A 93 2.64 -11.03 -10.35
N TYR A 94 1.33 -10.82 -10.29
CA TYR A 94 0.30 -11.83 -10.12
C TYR A 94 -0.65 -11.84 -11.31
N ARG A 95 -1.22 -13.01 -11.62
CA ARG A 95 -2.22 -13.13 -12.69
C ARG A 95 -3.59 -12.64 -12.23
N GLU A 96 -3.93 -12.96 -10.99
CA GLU A 96 -5.16 -12.56 -10.35
C GLU A 96 -4.87 -11.53 -9.25
N PRO A 97 -5.79 -10.60 -8.96
CA PRO A 97 -5.68 -9.73 -7.81
C PRO A 97 -5.59 -10.53 -6.51
N ILE A 98 -4.80 -10.06 -5.55
CA ILE A 98 -4.87 -10.57 -4.18
C ILE A 98 -6.13 -9.98 -3.56
N ARG A 99 -7.05 -10.85 -3.11
CA ARG A 99 -8.34 -10.46 -2.56
C ARG A 99 -8.37 -10.75 -1.07
N LEU A 100 -8.82 -9.76 -0.30
CA LEU A 100 -9.02 -9.86 1.13
C LEU A 100 -10.47 -9.49 1.42
N THR A 101 -11.14 -10.30 2.25
CA THR A 101 -12.51 -10.06 2.71
C THR A 101 -12.58 -8.77 3.52
N SER A 102 -11.54 -8.51 4.31
CA SER A 102 -11.42 -7.31 5.14
C SER A 102 -9.97 -6.89 5.31
N VAL A 103 -9.73 -5.59 5.47
CA VAL A 103 -8.43 -5.02 5.85
C VAL A 103 -8.64 -3.93 6.90
N LEU A 104 -8.01 -4.09 8.05
CA LEU A 104 -7.94 -3.11 9.12
C LEU A 104 -6.49 -2.64 9.27
N GLY A 105 -6.25 -1.34 9.41
CA GLY A 105 -4.88 -0.88 9.57
C GLY A 105 -4.66 0.61 9.70
N THR A 106 -3.39 0.97 9.76
CA THR A 106 -2.91 2.35 9.86
C THR A 106 -1.76 2.59 8.90
N LEU A 107 -1.65 3.82 8.42
CA LEU A 107 -0.53 4.28 7.62
C LEU A 107 -0.21 5.73 7.94
N GLU A 108 1.06 6.03 8.17
CA GLU A 108 1.55 7.39 8.30
C GLU A 108 2.26 7.81 7.02
N GLY A 109 2.06 9.06 6.63
CA GLY A 109 2.72 9.71 5.50
C GLY A 109 3.42 10.95 5.99
N ARG A 110 4.62 11.21 5.49
CA ARG A 110 5.38 12.42 5.80
C ARG A 110 5.91 13.04 4.52
N TRP A 111 5.60 14.30 4.31
CA TRP A 111 6.02 15.03 3.12
C TRP A 111 7.40 15.65 3.38
N GLN A 112 8.28 15.61 2.38
CA GLN A 112 9.49 16.43 2.32
C GLN A 112 9.55 17.16 0.97
N GLN A 113 10.54 18.03 0.81
CA GLN A 113 10.66 18.88 -0.38
C GLN A 113 10.70 18.08 -1.70
N ASP A 114 11.35 16.92 -1.73
CA ASP A 114 11.54 16.12 -2.95
C ASP A 114 11.04 14.67 -2.86
N ALA A 115 10.44 14.26 -1.73
CA ALA A 115 9.96 12.90 -1.51
C ALA A 115 8.77 12.81 -0.53
N LEU A 116 8.02 11.71 -0.64
CA LEU A 116 7.02 11.25 0.33
C LEU A 116 7.54 9.99 1.02
N PHE A 117 7.43 9.95 2.34
CA PHE A 117 7.73 8.79 3.15
C PHE A 117 6.42 8.19 3.65
N LEU A 118 6.20 6.92 3.37
CA LEU A 118 5.15 6.10 3.96
C LEU A 118 5.78 5.30 5.09
N GLU A 119 5.31 5.51 6.31
CA GLU A 119 5.94 5.06 7.54
C GLU A 119 4.91 4.32 8.41
N HIS A 120 5.41 3.39 9.23
CA HIS A 120 4.60 2.65 10.22
C HIS A 120 3.34 1.99 9.62
N GLY A 121 3.39 1.59 8.35
CA GLY A 121 2.28 0.92 7.69
C GLY A 121 2.02 -0.43 8.35
N LEU A 122 0.81 -0.63 8.87
CA LEU A 122 0.36 -1.87 9.50
C LEU A 122 -1.03 -2.23 8.97
N LEU A 123 -1.15 -3.37 8.30
CA LEU A 123 -2.40 -3.88 7.76
C LEU A 123 -2.65 -5.29 8.29
N LEU A 124 -3.83 -5.53 8.82
CA LEU A 124 -4.35 -6.83 9.21
C LEU A 124 -5.44 -7.20 8.20
N GLY A 125 -5.17 -8.22 7.40
CA GLY A 125 -6.07 -8.70 6.36
C GLY A 125 -6.70 -10.03 6.74
N SER A 126 -7.95 -10.25 6.36
CA SER A 126 -8.59 -11.56 6.44
C SER A 126 -9.00 -12.02 5.05
N ALA A 127 -8.83 -13.31 4.77
CA ALA A 127 -9.25 -13.99 3.55
C ALA A 127 -10.01 -15.27 3.93
N PRO A 128 -10.76 -15.90 3.01
CA PRO A 128 -11.58 -17.07 3.33
C PRO A 128 -10.84 -18.23 3.99
N GLU A 129 -9.54 -18.37 3.74
CA GLU A 129 -8.72 -19.51 4.19
C GLU A 129 -7.61 -19.14 5.17
N HIS A 130 -7.38 -17.85 5.45
CA HIS A 130 -6.27 -17.42 6.31
C HIS A 130 -6.37 -15.94 6.71
N ASP A 131 -5.69 -15.59 7.79
CA ASP A 131 -5.41 -14.21 8.16
C ASP A 131 -3.97 -13.83 7.81
N ALA A 132 -3.78 -12.57 7.45
CA ALA A 132 -2.50 -12.01 7.06
C ALA A 132 -2.20 -10.72 7.84
N ALA A 133 -0.93 -10.49 8.14
CA ALA A 133 -0.47 -9.22 8.65
C ALA A 133 0.67 -8.70 7.78
N VAL A 134 0.62 -7.40 7.47
CA VAL A 134 1.60 -6.71 6.63
C VAL A 134 2.11 -5.49 7.37
N GLN A 135 3.42 -5.40 7.49
CA GLN A 135 4.11 -4.18 7.88
C GLN A 135 4.91 -3.65 6.70
N PHE A 136 4.79 -2.37 6.41
CA PHE A 136 5.54 -1.79 5.30
C PHE A 136 5.92 -0.33 5.51
N GLU A 137 6.98 0.07 4.80
CA GLU A 137 7.41 1.44 4.63
C GLU A 137 7.80 1.65 3.18
N MET A 138 7.69 2.89 2.70
CA MET A 138 8.04 3.23 1.33
C MET A 138 8.55 4.66 1.20
N ASP A 139 9.67 4.82 0.54
CA ASP A 139 10.27 6.11 0.22
C ASP A 139 9.97 6.39 -1.26
N ILE A 140 9.21 7.45 -1.55
CA ILE A 140 8.68 7.76 -2.89
C ILE A 140 9.21 9.12 -3.36
N PRO A 141 10.21 9.15 -4.26
CA PRO A 141 10.71 10.40 -4.79
C PRO A 141 9.70 11.07 -5.73
N PHE A 142 9.58 12.38 -5.63
CA PHE A 142 8.70 13.18 -6.49
C PHE A 142 9.29 13.42 -7.88
N SER A 143 10.57 13.14 -8.11
CA SER A 143 11.23 13.27 -9.41
C SER A 143 12.43 12.35 -9.51
N LYS A 144 12.94 12.15 -10.73
CA LYS A 144 14.16 11.37 -10.97
C LYS A 144 15.43 12.04 -10.42
N GLN A 145 15.37 13.32 -10.10
CA GLN A 145 16.47 14.12 -9.57
C GLN A 145 16.48 14.17 -8.03
N SER A 146 15.47 13.56 -7.38
CA SER A 146 15.45 13.49 -5.91
C SER A 146 16.68 12.74 -5.40
N SER A 147 17.16 13.19 -4.24
CA SER A 147 18.25 12.52 -3.53
C SER A 147 17.80 11.23 -2.81
N VAL A 148 16.49 11.08 -2.62
CA VAL A 148 15.86 9.91 -2.00
C VAL A 148 15.57 8.87 -3.09
N PRO A 149 16.06 7.62 -2.96
CA PRO A 149 15.72 6.57 -3.92
C PRO A 149 14.30 6.08 -3.71
N LEU A 150 13.68 5.53 -4.76
CA LEU A 150 12.47 4.74 -4.60
C LEU A 150 12.84 3.44 -3.87
N GLU A 151 12.30 3.26 -2.66
CA GLU A 151 12.55 2.09 -1.81
C GLU A 151 11.26 1.65 -1.12
N MET A 152 11.07 0.35 -0.94
CA MET A 152 9.98 -0.27 -0.21
C MET A 152 10.56 -1.33 0.72
N ARG A 153 10.12 -1.32 1.97
CA ARG A 153 10.44 -2.31 2.99
C ARG A 153 9.14 -3.00 3.35
N LEU A 154 9.11 -4.32 3.29
CA LEU A 154 7.89 -5.10 3.46
C LEU A 154 8.17 -6.33 4.32
N ALA A 155 7.33 -6.55 5.32
CA ALA A 155 7.23 -7.77 6.08
C ALA A 155 5.79 -8.26 6.03
N ALA A 156 5.57 -9.50 5.64
CA ALA A 156 4.24 -10.10 5.55
C ALA A 156 4.24 -11.45 6.27
N SER A 157 3.22 -11.70 7.07
CA SER A 157 2.98 -12.97 7.73
C SER A 157 1.59 -13.50 7.42
N VAL A 158 1.48 -14.81 7.47
CA VAL A 158 0.22 -15.55 7.42
C VAL A 158 0.16 -16.50 8.60
N LEU A 159 -1.04 -16.72 9.14
CA LEU A 159 -1.27 -17.61 10.27
C LEU A 159 -2.39 -18.59 9.93
N ASP A 160 -2.24 -19.81 10.44
CA ASP A 160 -3.19 -20.92 10.28
C ASP A 160 -3.80 -21.03 8.88
N ALA A 161 -2.96 -21.31 7.89
CA ALA A 161 -3.36 -21.34 6.49
C ALA A 161 -3.15 -22.72 5.85
N PRO A 162 -4.06 -23.21 5.01
CA PRO A 162 -3.76 -24.39 4.20
C PRO A 162 -2.64 -24.08 3.22
N VAL A 163 -1.74 -25.03 3.00
CA VAL A 163 -0.61 -24.88 2.06
C VAL A 163 -1.05 -24.43 0.65
N GLY A 164 -2.30 -24.72 0.28
CA GLY A 164 -2.92 -24.29 -0.98
C GLY A 164 -2.96 -22.78 -1.20
N ILE A 165 -2.94 -21.94 -0.14
CA ILE A 165 -2.99 -20.48 -0.27
C ILE A 165 -1.85 -19.92 -1.14
N ARG A 166 -0.74 -20.66 -1.28
CA ARG A 166 0.41 -20.30 -2.12
C ARG A 166 0.00 -19.95 -3.55
N ASP A 167 -1.07 -20.55 -4.08
CA ASP A 167 -1.47 -20.33 -5.46
C ASP A 167 -1.94 -18.88 -5.68
N ALA A 168 -2.43 -18.21 -4.63
CA ALA A 168 -2.74 -16.78 -4.63
C ALA A 168 -1.52 -15.87 -4.43
N TYR A 169 -0.43 -16.38 -3.84
CA TYR A 169 0.71 -15.58 -3.38
C TYR A 169 2.04 -15.86 -4.11
N VAL A 170 2.09 -16.84 -5.00
CA VAL A 170 3.27 -17.12 -5.82
C VAL A 170 3.23 -16.30 -7.11
N PRO A 171 4.23 -15.43 -7.35
CA PRO A 171 4.28 -14.63 -8.58
C PRO A 171 4.41 -15.49 -9.83
N TYR A 172 3.76 -15.09 -10.93
CA TYR A 172 3.85 -15.83 -12.20
C TYR A 172 5.25 -15.78 -12.83
N ARG A 173 6.11 -14.85 -12.38
CA ARG A 173 7.50 -14.74 -12.81
C ARG A 173 8.41 -15.79 -12.18
N MET A 174 7.92 -16.59 -11.21
CA MET A 174 8.68 -17.71 -10.68
C MET A 174 9.04 -18.68 -11.83
N PRO A 175 10.30 -19.12 -11.94
CA PRO A 175 10.68 -20.08 -12.97
C PRO A 175 9.81 -21.35 -12.90
N PRO A 176 9.28 -21.84 -14.04
CA PRO A 176 8.37 -22.99 -14.02
C PRO A 176 8.90 -24.22 -13.27
N PRO A 177 10.20 -24.60 -13.38
CA PRO A 177 10.73 -25.72 -12.60
C PRO A 177 10.68 -25.50 -11.09
N ALA A 178 10.89 -24.27 -10.62
CA ALA A 178 10.83 -23.92 -9.20
C ALA A 178 9.38 -23.96 -8.70
N TYR A 179 8.42 -23.48 -9.51
CA TYR A 179 7.01 -23.56 -9.18
C TYR A 179 6.52 -25.02 -9.10
N LEU A 180 6.91 -25.85 -10.07
CA LEU A 180 6.60 -27.29 -10.06
C LEU A 180 7.21 -28.00 -8.85
N TRP A 181 8.46 -27.69 -8.51
CA TRP A 181 9.09 -28.21 -7.31
C TRP A 181 8.31 -27.80 -6.05
N LEU A 182 7.91 -26.54 -5.93
CA LEU A 182 7.15 -26.04 -4.79
C LEU A 182 5.80 -26.78 -4.65
N GLN A 183 5.11 -26.98 -5.78
CA GLN A 183 3.84 -27.72 -5.81
C GLN A 183 4.01 -29.18 -5.34
N GLN A 184 5.07 -29.85 -5.78
CA GLN A 184 5.35 -31.26 -5.45
C GLN A 184 5.88 -31.45 -4.02
N ALA A 185 6.69 -30.51 -3.53
CA ALA A 185 7.31 -30.60 -2.21
C ALA A 185 6.29 -30.44 -1.08
N LEU A 186 5.24 -29.65 -1.30
CA LEU A 186 4.21 -29.36 -0.31
C LEU A 186 2.82 -29.61 -0.92
N PRO A 187 2.38 -30.86 -1.11
CA PRO A 187 1.14 -31.17 -1.82
C PRO A 187 -0.12 -30.77 -1.02
N ALA A 188 -0.09 -30.94 0.30
CA ALA A 188 -1.12 -30.55 1.24
C ALA A 188 -0.50 -30.36 2.63
N GLY A 189 -1.19 -29.65 3.52
CA GLY A 189 -0.75 -29.42 4.88
C GLY A 189 -1.28 -28.10 5.42
N GLN A 190 -0.90 -27.81 6.67
CA GLN A 190 -1.26 -26.58 7.35
C GLN A 190 -0.01 -25.79 7.70
N ILE A 191 -0.06 -24.49 7.47
CA ILE A 191 0.96 -23.51 7.81
C ILE A 191 0.51 -22.91 9.14
N GLU A 192 1.15 -23.28 10.24
CA GLU A 192 0.87 -22.67 11.55
C GLU A 192 1.22 -21.18 11.53
N ALA A 193 2.40 -20.87 11.00
CA ALA A 193 2.85 -19.51 10.76
C ALA A 193 3.81 -19.46 9.57
N GLY A 194 3.61 -18.46 8.71
CA GLY A 194 4.52 -18.10 7.63
C GLY A 194 4.95 -16.65 7.77
N PHE A 195 6.21 -16.36 7.44
CA PHE A 195 6.73 -14.99 7.42
C PHE A 195 7.63 -14.80 6.21
N SER A 196 7.50 -13.65 5.56
CA SER A 196 8.37 -13.21 4.48
C SER A 196 8.75 -11.76 4.72
N CYS A 197 9.99 -11.42 4.38
CA CYS A 197 10.44 -10.05 4.44
C CYS A 197 11.35 -9.76 3.25
N GLY A 198 11.23 -8.55 2.72
CA GLY A 198 11.98 -8.13 1.55
C GLY A 198 12.08 -6.62 1.46
N THR A 199 13.02 -6.20 0.63
CA THR A 199 13.15 -4.82 0.20
C THR A 199 13.06 -4.78 -1.32
N ALA A 200 12.45 -3.73 -1.86
CA ALA A 200 12.40 -3.47 -3.29
C ALA A 200 12.78 -2.02 -3.52
N GLY A 201 13.71 -1.75 -4.44
CA GLY A 201 14.12 -0.38 -4.71
C GLY A 201 14.80 -0.19 -6.05
N SER A 202 14.98 1.06 -6.46
CA SER A 202 15.67 1.41 -7.70
C SER A 202 17.19 1.52 -7.54
N ASN A 203 17.72 1.49 -6.32
CA ASN A 203 19.15 1.65 -6.05
C ASN A 203 19.79 0.34 -5.55
N PRO A 204 20.60 -0.36 -6.37
CA PRO A 204 21.22 -1.62 -5.99
C PRO A 204 22.36 -1.48 -4.95
N THR A 205 22.78 -0.26 -4.61
CA THR A 205 23.87 0.02 -3.65
C THR A 205 23.39 0.59 -2.31
N ALA A 206 22.08 0.77 -2.13
CA ALA A 206 21.53 1.19 -0.84
C ALA A 206 21.89 0.14 0.23
N THR A 207 22.40 0.58 1.37
CA THR A 207 22.65 -0.30 2.53
C THR A 207 21.36 -1.02 2.86
N PRO A 208 21.35 -2.36 2.95
CA PRO A 208 20.14 -3.09 3.32
C PRO A 208 19.71 -2.61 4.71
N VAL A 209 18.60 -1.86 4.77
CA VAL A 209 17.88 -1.64 6.02
C VAL A 209 17.56 -3.02 6.56
N LYS A 210 17.88 -3.30 7.82
CA LYS A 210 17.61 -4.61 8.44
C LYS A 210 16.12 -4.90 8.25
N PRO A 211 15.74 -5.85 7.37
CA PRO A 211 14.34 -6.01 6.99
C PRO A 211 13.50 -6.51 8.18
N CYS A 212 14.15 -7.20 9.13
CA CYS A 212 13.52 -8.01 10.16
C CYS A 212 13.80 -7.54 11.60
N SER A 213 13.80 -6.24 11.90
CA SER A 213 13.72 -5.80 13.31
C SER A 213 12.29 -5.93 13.88
N TRP A 214 11.31 -6.09 13.02
CA TRP A 214 9.89 -6.24 13.34
C TRP A 214 9.61 -7.66 13.84
N ARG A 215 9.12 -7.78 15.08
CA ARG A 215 8.69 -9.07 15.64
C ARG A 215 7.47 -9.58 14.88
N PRO A 216 7.31 -10.91 14.71
CA PRO A 216 6.06 -11.47 14.22
C PRO A 216 4.91 -10.93 15.07
N ILE A 217 3.87 -10.40 14.41
CA ILE A 217 2.65 -9.97 15.07
C ILE A 217 1.96 -11.27 15.50
N SER A 218 2.02 -11.58 16.80
CA SER A 218 1.13 -12.56 17.38
C SER A 218 -0.27 -11.95 17.39
N PRO A 219 -1.28 -12.53 16.72
CA PRO A 219 -2.65 -12.22 17.04
C PRO A 219 -2.87 -12.70 18.48
N GLY A 220 -3.35 -11.78 19.32
CA GLY A 220 -3.84 -12.12 20.65
C GLY A 220 -5.15 -12.89 20.57
#